data_AF-A0A849MKN2-F1
#
_entry.id   AF-A0A849MKN2-F1
#
_cell.length_a   1.000
_cell.length_b   1.000
_cell.length_c   1.000
_cell.angle_alpha   90.00
_cell.angle_beta   90.00
_cell.angle_gamma   90.00
#
_symmetry.space_group_name_H-M   'P 1'
#
loop_
_entity.id
_entity.type
_entity.pdbx_description
1 polymer ?
#
loop_
_entity_poly.entity_id
_entity_poly.type
_entity_poly.pdbx_seq_one_letter_code
_entity_poly.pdbx_strand_id
1 'polypeptide(L)'
;MNEVLRLLDRVLKKQGYSIKKHPQYNLLPLKKFESLADQKLVYESLNSSPNKNPAKLNKLHICLRTCINDKRAKGKRSELTGVSLEEHLLTCIYSLFLSVNDALKNNIEVSLTIFDDRSEPLVIEKIKTLAKQLNCKWSLVTTEKTGQGESLLQHFSYAKDKDSLFYFCEDDYLHEKTAIFEMADFYKKVYEQTGSHLLIHPQEHELIYSQYNYPSYILLGEKRRWRSMSNATHTFFIHSRAVKEYWEYFENTKFVGIKEKRHLGSEKKTTDLLFRHIPGFSPIPAVAIHFQTKECLPPFFDWKNLWQKIKHLKNTRED
;
A
#
# COMPACT_ATOMS: atom_id res chain seq x y z
N MET A 1 -8.07 -32.54 2.64
CA MET A 1 -7.04 -33.24 1.84
C MET A 1 -7.79 -34.17 0.90
N ASN A 2 -7.65 -33.99 -0.41
CA ASN A 2 -8.35 -34.81 -1.40
C ASN A 2 -7.86 -36.27 -1.34
N GLU A 3 -8.55 -37.20 -2.00
CA GLU A 3 -8.22 -38.63 -1.92
C GLU A 3 -6.83 -38.96 -2.46
N VAL A 4 -6.40 -38.28 -3.53
CA VAL A 4 -5.05 -38.44 -4.11
C VAL A 4 -3.97 -38.12 -3.07
N LEU A 5 -4.10 -37.00 -2.37
CA LEU A 5 -3.15 -36.59 -1.33
C LEU A 5 -3.21 -37.52 -0.10
N ARG A 6 -4.37 -38.12 0.23
CA ARG A 6 -4.46 -39.14 1.28
C ARG A 6 -3.73 -40.42 0.90
N LEU A 7 -3.84 -40.85 -0.35
CA LEU A 7 -3.11 -42.01 -0.84
C LEU A 7 -1.60 -41.75 -0.82
N LEU A 8 -1.19 -40.58 -1.31
CA LEU A 8 0.20 -40.13 -1.33
C LEU A 8 0.78 -40.02 0.09
N ASP A 9 0.04 -39.45 1.04
CA ASP A 9 0.43 -39.38 2.46
C ASP A 9 0.69 -40.77 3.07
N ARG A 10 -0.14 -41.76 2.75
CA ARG A 10 0.05 -43.15 3.24
C ARG A 10 1.32 -43.78 2.70
N VAL A 11 1.69 -43.51 1.45
CA VAL A 11 2.93 -44.01 0.84
C VAL A 11 4.14 -43.34 1.48
N LEU A 12 4.09 -42.01 1.60
CA LEU A 12 5.17 -41.20 2.17
C LEU A 12 5.41 -41.50 3.65
N LYS A 13 4.37 -41.84 4.43
CA LYS A 13 4.49 -42.23 5.84
C LYS A 13 5.36 -43.44 6.05
N LYS A 14 5.37 -44.40 5.10
CA LYS A 14 6.28 -45.56 5.15
C LYS A 14 7.75 -45.17 5.02
N GLN A 15 8.03 -44.01 4.44
CA GLN A 15 9.37 -43.44 4.30
C GLN A 15 9.67 -42.36 5.37
N GLY A 16 8.80 -42.21 6.37
CA GLY A 16 8.97 -41.24 7.46
C GLY A 16 8.44 -39.83 7.15
N TYR A 17 7.76 -39.62 6.03
CA TYR A 17 7.21 -38.31 5.64
C TYR A 17 5.69 -38.24 5.82
N SER A 18 5.13 -37.08 6.17
CA SER A 18 3.67 -36.89 6.19
C SER A 18 3.26 -35.64 5.43
N ILE A 19 2.19 -35.73 4.66
CA ILE A 19 1.53 -34.57 4.04
C ILE A 19 0.54 -34.01 5.05
N LYS A 20 0.80 -32.80 5.52
CA LYS A 20 -0.13 -32.05 6.35
C LYS A 20 -0.70 -30.89 5.54
N LYS A 21 -2.00 -30.63 5.69
CA LYS A 21 -2.56 -29.35 5.25
C LYS A 21 -1.87 -28.27 6.07
N HIS A 22 -1.22 -27.32 5.42
CA HIS A 22 -0.66 -26.14 6.05
C HIS A 22 -1.63 -24.98 5.77
N PRO A 23 -2.58 -24.66 6.68
CA PRO A 23 -3.59 -23.63 6.43
C PRO A 23 -3.01 -22.20 6.49
N GLN A 24 -1.73 -22.09 6.82
CA GLN A 24 -0.99 -20.87 7.10
C GLN A 24 0.07 -20.64 6.03
N TYR A 25 0.54 -19.41 5.89
CA TYR A 25 1.69 -19.09 5.07
C TYR A 25 2.93 -19.84 5.55
N ASN A 26 3.77 -20.32 4.63
CA ASN A 26 5.08 -20.84 5.01
C ASN A 26 6.04 -19.66 5.20
N LEU A 27 6.15 -19.21 6.44
CA LEU A 27 6.99 -18.10 6.87
C LEU A 27 8.21 -18.59 7.68
N LEU A 28 8.57 -19.87 7.52
CA LEU A 28 9.72 -20.46 8.18
C LEU A 28 10.99 -19.66 7.85
N PRO A 29 11.90 -19.51 8.83
CA PRO A 29 13.05 -18.64 8.66
C PRO A 29 13.93 -19.13 7.50
N LEU A 30 14.43 -18.19 6.71
CA LEU A 30 15.41 -18.47 5.68
C LEU A 30 16.71 -18.95 6.34
N LYS A 31 17.31 -20.03 5.82
CA LYS A 31 18.58 -20.54 6.35
C LYS A 31 19.74 -19.70 5.78
N LYS A 32 20.69 -19.33 6.64
CA LYS A 32 21.92 -18.53 6.36
C LYS A 32 21.66 -17.04 6.06
N PHE A 33 21.53 -16.24 7.12
CA PHE A 33 21.41 -14.77 7.08
C PHE A 33 22.75 -14.01 7.07
N GLU A 34 23.89 -14.68 6.90
CA GLU A 34 25.23 -14.09 7.11
C GLU A 34 25.49 -12.82 6.27
N SER A 35 24.78 -12.63 5.16
CA SER A 35 24.86 -11.44 4.30
C SER A 35 23.73 -10.40 4.49
N LEU A 36 22.79 -10.61 5.42
CA LEU A 36 21.55 -9.82 5.59
C LEU A 36 21.23 -9.54 7.07
N ALA A 37 22.23 -9.12 7.84
CA ALA A 37 22.10 -8.87 9.28
C ALA A 37 20.95 -7.88 9.62
N ASP A 38 20.78 -6.84 8.80
CA ASP A 38 19.77 -5.78 9.00
C ASP A 38 18.32 -6.28 8.91
N GLN A 39 18.06 -7.43 8.26
CA GLN A 39 16.71 -7.98 8.09
C GLN A 39 16.43 -9.17 9.01
N LYS A 40 17.43 -9.63 9.78
CA LYS A 40 17.30 -10.81 10.64
C LYS A 40 16.10 -10.69 11.60
N LEU A 41 15.94 -9.54 12.26
CA LEU A 41 14.83 -9.27 13.18
C LEU A 41 13.47 -9.40 12.50
N VAL A 42 13.35 -8.90 11.27
CA VAL A 42 12.12 -9.00 10.47
C VAL A 42 11.76 -10.46 10.19
N TYR A 43 12.73 -11.26 9.74
CA TYR A 43 12.47 -12.67 9.45
C TYR A 43 12.22 -13.51 10.71
N GLU A 44 12.84 -13.16 11.83
CA GLU A 44 12.54 -13.76 13.13
C GLU A 44 11.12 -13.40 13.59
N SER A 45 10.66 -12.17 13.36
CA SER A 45 9.30 -11.73 13.71
C SER A 45 8.23 -12.61 13.04
N LEU A 46 8.46 -13.05 11.80
CA LEU A 46 7.55 -13.91 11.05
C LEU A 46 7.39 -15.34 11.63
N ASN A 47 8.26 -15.73 12.56
CA ASN A 47 8.17 -17.00 13.31
C ASN A 47 7.54 -16.84 14.70
N SER A 48 7.13 -15.62 15.06
CA SER A 48 6.50 -15.35 16.34
C SER A 48 5.10 -15.96 16.44
N SER A 49 4.67 -16.22 17.68
CA SER A 49 3.31 -16.70 17.97
C SER A 49 2.32 -15.52 18.09
N PRO A 50 1.01 -15.76 17.86
CA PRO A 50 -0.01 -14.72 17.93
C PRO A 50 0.01 -13.94 19.25
N ASN A 51 -0.23 -12.63 19.16
CA ASN A 51 -0.15 -11.71 20.30
C ASN A 51 -1.27 -11.93 21.33
N LYS A 52 -0.94 -11.82 22.63
CA LYS A 52 -1.92 -11.94 23.74
C LYS A 52 -2.96 -10.81 23.78
N ASN A 53 -2.67 -9.67 23.16
CA ASN A 53 -3.58 -8.52 23.03
C ASN A 53 -3.69 -8.11 21.54
N PRO A 54 -4.65 -8.67 20.79
CA PRO A 54 -4.73 -8.49 19.35
C PRO A 54 -5.05 -7.04 18.96
N ALA A 55 -4.40 -6.55 17.91
CA ALA A 55 -4.71 -5.26 17.32
C ALA A 55 -6.12 -5.24 16.68
N LYS A 56 -6.71 -4.05 16.58
CA LYS A 56 -8.01 -3.86 15.92
C LYS A 56 -7.81 -3.75 14.41
N LEU A 57 -8.21 -4.80 13.68
CA LEU A 57 -8.02 -4.89 12.23
C LEU A 57 -9.30 -4.69 11.42
N ASN A 58 -10.44 -4.42 12.07
CA ASN A 58 -11.74 -4.27 11.42
C ASN A 58 -11.98 -2.87 10.85
N LYS A 59 -11.20 -1.88 11.29
CA LYS A 59 -11.33 -0.47 10.90
C LYS A 59 -10.13 -0.02 10.08
N LEU A 60 -10.42 0.57 8.92
CA LEU A 60 -9.45 1.13 7.99
C LEU A 60 -9.70 2.63 7.78
N HIS A 61 -8.66 3.43 8.02
CA HIS A 61 -8.60 4.82 7.62
C HIS A 61 -7.78 4.95 6.34
N ILE A 62 -8.42 5.39 5.26
CA ILE A 62 -7.73 5.76 4.03
C ILE A 62 -7.42 7.24 4.12
N CYS A 63 -6.17 7.58 3.85
CA CYS A 63 -5.70 8.94 3.85
C CYS A 63 -5.14 9.22 2.45
N LEU A 64 -5.78 10.16 1.75
CA LEU A 64 -5.45 10.56 0.39
C LEU A 64 -4.85 11.96 0.43
N ARG A 65 -3.59 12.11 0.01
CA ARG A 65 -2.96 13.43 -0.15
C ARG A 65 -3.15 13.95 -1.57
N THR A 66 -3.65 15.19 -1.70
CA THR A 66 -3.86 15.85 -3.00
C THR A 66 -3.06 17.14 -3.09
N CYS A 67 -2.54 17.46 -4.27
CA CYS A 67 -1.89 18.74 -4.56
C CYS A 67 -1.97 19.04 -6.07
N ILE A 68 -3.15 19.45 -6.55
CA ILE A 68 -3.42 19.68 -7.98
C ILE A 68 -3.60 21.18 -8.21
N ASN A 69 -2.48 21.91 -8.23
CA ASN A 69 -2.43 23.35 -8.45
C ASN A 69 -1.83 23.73 -9.80
N ASP A 70 -1.91 25.01 -10.15
CA ASP A 70 -1.38 25.54 -11.41
C ASP A 70 0.10 25.19 -11.65
N LYS A 71 0.93 25.25 -10.61
CA LYS A 71 2.37 24.93 -10.71
C LYS A 71 2.61 23.46 -11.08
N ARG A 72 1.79 22.56 -10.55
CA ARG A 72 1.90 21.12 -10.84
C ARG A 72 1.25 20.78 -12.17
N ALA A 73 0.03 21.24 -12.43
CA ALA A 73 -0.85 20.67 -13.45
C ALA A 73 -1.18 21.57 -14.65
N LYS A 74 -1.18 22.90 -14.51
CA LYS A 74 -1.65 23.78 -15.59
C LYS A 74 -0.79 23.66 -16.85
N GLY A 75 -1.45 23.41 -17.98
CA GLY A 75 -0.81 23.24 -19.28
C GLY A 75 0.00 21.94 -19.43
N LYS A 76 0.09 21.10 -18.39
CA LYS A 76 0.85 19.83 -18.46
C LYS A 76 -0.05 18.67 -18.87
N ARG A 77 0.55 17.70 -19.53
CA ARG A 77 -0.09 16.44 -19.93
C ARG A 77 0.69 15.26 -19.37
N SER A 78 -0.02 14.19 -19.04
CA SER A 78 0.61 12.94 -18.62
C SER A 78 1.26 12.26 -19.83
N GLU A 79 2.51 11.86 -19.69
CA GLU A 79 3.24 11.11 -20.73
C GLU A 79 2.69 9.70 -20.95
N LEU A 80 2.04 9.13 -19.92
CA LEU A 80 1.49 7.78 -19.95
C LEU A 80 0.14 7.73 -20.69
N THR A 81 -0.73 8.67 -20.38
CA THR A 81 -2.13 8.66 -20.83
C THR A 81 -2.42 9.67 -21.93
N GLY A 82 -1.54 10.65 -22.11
CA GLY A 82 -1.68 11.72 -23.08
C GLY A 82 -2.75 12.74 -22.73
N VAL A 83 -3.51 12.64 -21.63
CA VAL A 83 -4.53 13.64 -21.21
C VAL A 83 -3.91 14.77 -20.37
N SER A 84 -4.68 15.80 -20.01
CA SER A 84 -4.20 16.82 -19.06
C SER A 84 -3.82 16.20 -17.73
N LEU A 85 -2.82 16.77 -17.03
CA LEU A 85 -2.39 16.21 -15.75
C LEU A 85 -3.50 16.26 -14.70
N GLU A 86 -4.36 17.27 -14.74
CA GLU A 86 -5.55 17.33 -13.88
C GLU A 86 -6.48 16.13 -14.11
N GLU A 87 -6.84 15.84 -15.38
CA GLU A 87 -7.71 14.70 -15.72
C GLU A 87 -7.07 13.36 -15.34
N HIS A 88 -5.75 13.27 -15.51
CA HIS A 88 -4.95 12.14 -15.09
C HIS A 88 -5.09 11.85 -13.59
N LEU A 89 -4.80 12.85 -12.75
CA LEU A 89 -4.85 12.71 -11.28
C LEU A 89 -6.29 12.51 -10.77
N LEU A 90 -7.28 13.21 -11.34
CA LEU A 90 -8.69 12.99 -10.97
C LEU A 90 -9.16 11.56 -11.26
N THR A 91 -8.65 10.95 -12.33
CA THR A 91 -8.97 9.55 -12.67
C THR A 91 -8.28 8.57 -11.72
N CYS A 92 -7.04 8.85 -11.30
CA CYS A 92 -6.36 8.11 -10.24
C CYS A 92 -7.15 8.16 -8.92
N ILE A 93 -7.53 9.35 -8.47
CA ILE A 93 -8.40 9.56 -7.29
C ILE A 93 -9.72 8.76 -7.44
N TYR A 94 -10.35 8.81 -8.61
CA TYR A 94 -11.58 8.07 -8.84
C TYR A 94 -11.40 6.55 -8.76
N SER A 95 -10.27 6.02 -9.25
CA SER A 95 -9.94 4.60 -9.15
C SER A 95 -9.83 4.13 -7.70
N LEU A 96 -9.25 4.96 -6.81
CA LEU A 96 -9.23 4.71 -5.37
C LEU A 96 -10.66 4.63 -4.82
N PHE A 97 -11.54 5.57 -5.16
CA PHE A 97 -12.92 5.59 -4.65
C PHE A 97 -13.70 4.34 -5.08
N LEU A 98 -13.50 3.85 -6.30
CA LEU A 98 -14.06 2.58 -6.75
C LEU A 98 -13.52 1.40 -5.91
N SER A 99 -12.24 1.43 -5.56
CA SER A 99 -11.60 0.43 -4.71
C SER A 99 -12.12 0.44 -3.26
N VAL A 100 -12.34 1.63 -2.69
CA VAL A 100 -12.98 1.81 -1.38
C VAL A 100 -14.38 1.21 -1.37
N ASN A 101 -15.18 1.53 -2.39
CA ASN A 101 -16.54 1.02 -2.50
C ASN A 101 -16.62 -0.50 -2.67
N ASP A 102 -15.61 -1.12 -3.30
CA ASP A 102 -15.52 -2.58 -3.37
C ASP A 102 -15.15 -3.20 -2.01
N ALA A 103 -14.22 -2.58 -1.27
CA ALA A 103 -13.82 -3.05 0.05
C ALA A 103 -14.98 -3.04 1.07
N LEU A 104 -15.86 -2.03 1.02
CA LEU A 104 -17.05 -1.96 1.87
C LEU A 104 -17.99 -3.16 1.70
N LYS A 105 -18.07 -3.75 0.50
CA LYS A 105 -18.89 -4.95 0.23
C LYS A 105 -18.34 -6.20 0.92
N ASN A 106 -17.08 -6.16 1.36
CA ASN A 106 -16.39 -7.26 2.03
C ASN A 106 -16.30 -7.04 3.56
N ASN A 107 -17.24 -6.28 4.14
CA ASN A 107 -17.37 -6.04 5.59
C ASN A 107 -16.16 -5.36 6.27
N ILE A 108 -15.41 -4.53 5.54
CA ILE A 108 -14.37 -3.68 6.12
C ILE A 108 -14.99 -2.32 6.49
N GLU A 109 -14.86 -1.88 7.74
CA GLU A 109 -15.26 -0.52 8.11
C GLU A 109 -14.22 0.46 7.56
N VAL A 110 -14.58 1.23 6.53
CA VAL A 110 -13.68 2.20 5.90
C VAL A 110 -14.13 3.63 6.19
N SER A 111 -13.16 4.52 6.40
CA SER A 111 -13.36 5.97 6.33
C SER A 111 -12.23 6.60 5.52
N LEU A 112 -12.52 7.70 4.81
CA LEU A 112 -11.55 8.36 3.94
C LEU A 112 -11.34 9.83 4.32
N THR A 113 -10.10 10.24 4.54
CA THR A 113 -9.75 11.65 4.75
C THR A 113 -8.86 12.14 3.62
N ILE A 114 -9.29 13.19 2.93
CA ILE A 114 -8.51 13.87 1.89
C ILE A 114 -7.73 15.01 2.57
N PHE A 115 -6.40 14.94 2.50
CA PHE A 115 -5.48 15.98 2.97
C PHE A 115 -5.01 16.80 1.77
N ASP A 116 -5.63 17.95 1.56
CA ASP A 116 -5.34 18.80 0.42
C ASP A 116 -4.27 19.85 0.71
N ASP A 117 -3.19 19.81 -0.07
CA ASP A 117 -2.12 20.80 -0.08
C ASP A 117 -2.34 21.80 -1.23
N ARG A 118 -3.36 22.65 -1.06
CA ARG A 118 -3.64 23.83 -1.90
C ARG A 118 -3.88 23.49 -3.37
N SER A 119 -4.76 22.53 -3.67
CA SER A 119 -5.26 22.35 -5.04
C SER A 119 -6.08 23.56 -5.51
N GLU A 120 -6.21 23.77 -6.82
CA GLU A 120 -7.06 24.84 -7.34
C GLU A 120 -8.52 24.69 -6.87
N PRO A 121 -9.24 25.78 -6.54
CA PRO A 121 -10.61 25.70 -6.04
C PRO A 121 -11.57 24.91 -6.93
N LEU A 122 -11.45 25.05 -8.26
CA LEU A 122 -12.26 24.27 -9.21
C LEU A 122 -11.93 22.78 -9.17
N VAL A 123 -10.67 22.42 -8.91
CA VAL A 123 -10.25 21.02 -8.76
C VAL A 123 -10.78 20.44 -7.46
N ILE A 124 -10.80 21.22 -6.37
CA ILE A 124 -11.43 20.80 -5.10
C ILE A 124 -12.91 20.46 -5.30
N GLU A 125 -13.65 21.27 -6.04
CA GLU A 125 -15.07 21.00 -6.33
C GLU A 125 -15.25 19.73 -7.18
N LYS A 126 -14.35 19.46 -8.13
CA LYS A 126 -14.32 18.19 -8.87
C LYS A 126 -14.04 17.00 -7.94
N ILE A 127 -13.05 17.10 -7.05
CA ILE A 127 -12.73 16.04 -6.07
C ILE A 127 -13.92 15.77 -5.15
N LYS A 128 -14.56 16.82 -4.61
CA LYS A 128 -15.77 16.69 -3.79
C LYS A 128 -16.91 16.02 -4.56
N THR A 129 -17.08 16.36 -5.84
CA THR A 129 -18.10 15.75 -6.71
C THR A 129 -17.84 14.25 -6.90
N LEU A 130 -16.60 13.86 -7.16
CA LEU A 130 -16.21 12.44 -7.20
C LEU A 130 -16.43 11.75 -5.85
N ALA A 131 -16.10 12.43 -4.74
CA ALA A 131 -16.21 11.88 -3.39
C ALA A 131 -17.67 11.63 -2.95
N LYS A 132 -18.66 12.33 -3.54
CA LYS A 132 -20.09 12.02 -3.32
C LYS A 132 -20.47 10.59 -3.70
N GLN A 133 -19.66 9.92 -4.53
CA GLN A 133 -19.87 8.52 -4.92
C GLN A 133 -19.31 7.51 -3.91
N LEU A 134 -18.60 7.96 -2.86
CA LEU A 134 -18.12 7.08 -1.80
C LEU A 134 -19.28 6.61 -0.91
N ASN A 135 -19.30 5.31 -0.63
CA ASN A 135 -20.27 4.68 0.28
C ASN A 135 -19.76 4.65 1.73
N CYS A 136 -18.66 5.35 2.03
CA CYS A 136 -18.10 5.50 3.38
C CYS A 136 -18.16 6.95 3.86
N LYS A 137 -17.98 7.15 5.17
CA LYS A 137 -17.72 8.48 5.72
C LYS A 137 -16.43 9.03 5.10
N TRP A 138 -16.51 10.24 4.54
CA TRP A 138 -15.35 10.95 4.05
C TRP A 138 -15.31 12.40 4.55
N SER A 139 -14.11 12.97 4.59
CA SER A 139 -13.89 14.39 4.89
C SER A 139 -12.73 14.93 4.06
N LEU A 140 -12.80 16.20 3.71
CA LEU A 140 -11.69 16.93 3.11
C LEU A 140 -11.18 17.95 4.12
N VAL A 141 -9.89 17.92 4.39
CA VAL A 141 -9.19 18.89 5.24
C VAL A 141 -8.07 19.52 4.43
N THR A 142 -7.91 20.82 4.56
CA THR A 142 -6.75 21.50 3.97
C THR A 142 -5.58 21.37 4.93
N THR A 143 -4.39 21.07 4.41
CA THR A 143 -3.19 20.94 5.24
C THR A 143 -2.85 22.26 5.92
N GLU A 144 -2.33 22.16 7.14
CA GLU A 144 -1.97 23.32 7.97
C GLU A 144 -0.82 24.09 7.32
N LYS A 145 0.20 23.36 6.90
CA LYS A 145 1.36 23.87 6.19
C LYS A 145 1.39 23.35 4.76
N THR A 146 1.96 24.17 3.89
CA THR A 146 2.11 23.86 2.47
C THR A 146 3.41 23.14 2.20
N GLY A 147 3.42 22.26 1.20
CA GLY A 147 4.61 21.56 0.72
C GLY A 147 4.52 20.06 0.95
N GLN A 148 5.17 19.32 0.05
CA GLN A 148 5.13 17.86 0.02
C GLN A 148 5.52 17.22 1.37
N GLY A 149 6.60 17.66 2.00
CA GLY A 149 7.04 17.07 3.25
C GLY A 149 6.12 17.35 4.44
N GLU A 150 5.69 18.60 4.63
CA GLU A 150 4.79 18.95 5.75
C GLU A 150 3.41 18.32 5.58
N SER A 151 2.89 18.26 4.35
CA SER A 151 1.65 17.55 4.06
C SER A 151 1.78 16.05 4.34
N LEU A 152 2.89 15.40 3.95
CA LEU A 152 3.18 14.00 4.33
C LEU A 152 3.29 13.79 5.85
N LEU A 153 3.95 14.70 6.57
CA LEU A 153 4.06 14.58 8.02
C LEU A 153 2.70 14.68 8.71
N GLN A 154 1.86 15.64 8.32
CA GLN A 154 0.50 15.78 8.85
C GLN A 154 -0.35 14.54 8.52
N HIS A 155 -0.19 14.03 7.30
CA HIS A 155 -0.83 12.81 6.82
C HIS A 155 -0.53 11.62 7.73
N PHE A 156 0.74 11.34 8.02
CA PHE A 156 1.14 10.24 8.91
C PHE A 156 0.77 10.49 10.38
N SER A 157 0.87 11.74 10.84
CA SER A 157 0.52 12.12 12.22
C SER A 157 -0.92 11.78 12.56
N TYR A 158 -1.82 11.81 11.57
CA TYR A 158 -3.23 11.47 11.75
C TYR A 158 -3.46 10.06 12.32
N ALA A 159 -2.52 9.12 12.13
CA ALA A 159 -2.70 7.74 12.59
C ALA A 159 -2.37 7.51 14.06
N LYS A 160 -1.53 8.35 14.68
CA LYS A 160 -0.84 8.06 15.96
C LYS A 160 -1.75 7.61 17.11
N ASP A 161 -3.00 8.08 17.13
CA ASP A 161 -3.92 7.88 18.26
C ASP A 161 -5.16 7.02 17.92
N LYS A 162 -5.20 6.33 16.77
CA LYS A 162 -6.44 5.72 16.24
C LYS A 162 -6.56 4.20 16.34
N ASP A 163 -5.52 3.50 16.82
CA ASP A 163 -5.48 2.01 16.96
C ASP A 163 -6.25 1.24 15.85
N SER A 164 -5.81 1.37 14.61
CA SER A 164 -6.52 0.89 13.41
C SER A 164 -5.58 0.74 12.21
N LEU A 165 -6.09 0.14 11.13
CA LEU A 165 -5.38 0.08 9.85
C LEU A 165 -5.43 1.42 9.13
N PHE A 166 -4.36 1.72 8.41
CA PHE A 166 -4.18 2.91 7.59
C PHE A 166 -3.72 2.53 6.20
N TYR A 167 -4.26 3.21 5.19
CA TYR A 167 -3.68 3.26 3.87
C TYR A 167 -3.36 4.72 3.53
N PHE A 168 -2.08 5.04 3.44
CA PHE A 168 -1.62 6.34 2.99
C PHE A 168 -1.36 6.28 1.50
N CYS A 169 -1.95 7.19 0.73
CA CYS A 169 -1.75 7.26 -0.71
C CYS A 169 -1.70 8.70 -1.24
N GLU A 170 -1.07 8.85 -2.38
CA GLU A 170 -1.01 10.09 -3.16
C GLU A 170 -2.03 10.07 -4.31
N ASP A 171 -2.26 11.23 -4.91
CA ASP A 171 -3.25 11.45 -5.98
C ASP A 171 -2.84 10.92 -7.36
N ASP A 172 -1.64 10.34 -7.47
CA ASP A 172 -1.06 9.81 -8.69
C ASP A 172 -0.96 8.27 -8.70
N TYR A 173 -1.72 7.58 -7.85
CA TYR A 173 -1.85 6.12 -7.89
C TYR A 173 -3.11 5.66 -8.62
N LEU A 174 -2.94 4.74 -9.58
CA LEU A 174 -4.06 4.08 -10.27
C LEU A 174 -4.34 2.72 -9.62
N HIS A 175 -5.52 2.57 -9.03
CA HIS A 175 -5.92 1.40 -8.25
C HIS A 175 -6.77 0.40 -9.04
N GLU A 176 -6.48 -0.88 -8.87
CA GLU A 176 -7.44 -1.93 -9.15
C GLU A 176 -8.66 -1.80 -8.24
N LYS A 177 -9.81 -2.20 -8.76
CA LYS A 177 -11.07 -2.19 -8.01
C LYS A 177 -10.98 -2.99 -6.71
N THR A 178 -10.12 -4.00 -6.63
CA THR A 178 -10.02 -4.89 -5.47
C THR A 178 -8.86 -4.53 -4.54
N ALA A 179 -8.11 -3.46 -4.83
CA ALA A 179 -6.85 -3.14 -4.18
C ALA A 179 -6.95 -3.00 -2.65
N ILE A 180 -7.90 -2.19 -2.18
CA ILE A 180 -8.08 -1.95 -0.74
C ILE A 180 -8.44 -3.24 0.00
N PHE A 181 -9.36 -4.02 -0.55
CA PHE A 181 -9.75 -5.30 0.05
C PHE A 181 -8.57 -6.27 0.12
N GLU A 182 -7.83 -6.43 -0.97
CA GLU A 182 -6.72 -7.39 -1.02
C GLU A 182 -5.56 -7.03 -0.07
N MET A 183 -5.23 -5.74 0.08
CA MET A 183 -4.24 -5.31 1.06
C MET A 183 -4.71 -5.58 2.49
N ALA A 184 -5.97 -5.27 2.82
CA ALA A 184 -6.53 -5.49 4.14
C ALA A 184 -6.62 -6.98 4.50
N ASP A 185 -7.08 -7.82 3.57
CA ASP A 185 -7.18 -9.28 3.74
C ASP A 185 -5.80 -9.91 3.92
N PHE A 186 -4.83 -9.54 3.07
CA PHE A 186 -3.47 -10.04 3.20
C PHE A 186 -2.82 -9.62 4.53
N TYR A 187 -2.98 -8.35 4.91
CA TYR A 187 -2.51 -7.84 6.21
C TYR A 187 -3.05 -8.69 7.36
N LYS A 188 -4.36 -8.88 7.38
CA LYS A 188 -5.06 -9.61 8.44
C LYS A 188 -4.53 -11.04 8.55
N LYS A 189 -4.41 -11.77 7.43
CA LYS A 189 -3.93 -13.16 7.42
C LYS A 189 -2.50 -13.29 7.94
N VAL A 190 -1.60 -12.40 7.54
CA VAL A 190 -0.22 -12.42 8.04
C VAL A 190 -0.18 -12.08 9.53
N TYR A 191 -0.88 -11.02 9.96
CA TYR A 191 -0.91 -10.61 11.37
C TYR A 191 -1.53 -11.67 12.28
N GLU A 192 -2.64 -12.30 11.89
CA GLU A 192 -3.28 -13.36 12.67
C GLU A 192 -2.37 -14.58 12.84
N GLN A 193 -1.49 -14.84 11.87
CA GLN A 193 -0.54 -15.93 11.93
C GLN A 193 0.69 -15.60 12.78
N THR A 194 1.28 -14.42 12.62
CA THR A 194 2.60 -14.09 13.21
C THR A 194 2.51 -13.22 14.45
N GLY A 195 1.39 -12.53 14.66
CA GLY A 195 1.25 -11.45 15.64
C GLY A 195 1.99 -10.17 15.27
N SER A 196 2.81 -10.17 14.22
CA SER A 196 3.65 -9.03 13.84
C SER A 196 2.92 -8.08 12.90
N HIS A 197 3.00 -6.78 13.17
CA HIS A 197 2.60 -5.76 12.22
C HIS A 197 3.50 -5.79 10.98
N LEU A 198 2.93 -5.48 9.82
CA LEU A 198 3.63 -5.42 8.54
C LEU A 198 3.39 -4.08 7.84
N LEU A 199 4.14 -3.83 6.77
CA LEU A 199 3.92 -2.74 5.83
C LEU A 199 3.67 -3.32 4.44
N ILE A 200 2.59 -2.89 3.78
CA ILE A 200 2.29 -3.29 2.41
C ILE A 200 2.45 -2.10 1.47
N HIS A 201 3.27 -2.23 0.43
CA HIS A 201 3.34 -1.29 -0.67
C HIS A 201 2.50 -1.84 -1.84
N PRO A 202 1.62 -1.06 -2.50
CA PRO A 202 0.63 -1.60 -3.43
C PRO A 202 1.21 -2.07 -4.78
N GLN A 203 2.49 -1.83 -5.04
CA GLN A 203 3.23 -2.35 -6.19
C GLN A 203 4.61 -2.86 -5.78
N GLU A 204 5.29 -3.56 -6.68
CA GLU A 204 6.72 -3.81 -6.52
C GLU A 204 7.52 -2.55 -6.84
N HIS A 205 8.48 -2.22 -5.99
CA HIS A 205 9.39 -1.10 -6.24
C HIS A 205 10.37 -1.45 -7.37
N GLU A 206 10.60 -0.51 -8.30
CA GLU A 206 11.49 -0.65 -9.45
C GLU A 206 12.94 -1.03 -9.09
N LEU A 207 13.39 -0.69 -7.87
CA LEU A 207 14.73 -1.04 -7.37
C LEU A 207 14.94 -2.56 -7.21
N ILE A 208 13.85 -3.33 -7.02
CA ILE A 208 13.89 -4.80 -6.96
C ILE A 208 14.39 -5.41 -8.28
N TYR A 209 14.16 -4.72 -9.40
CA TYR A 209 14.49 -5.21 -10.73
C TYR A 209 15.82 -4.66 -11.28
N SER A 210 16.39 -3.66 -10.63
CA SER A 210 17.53 -2.91 -11.16
C SER A 210 18.74 -2.86 -10.23
N GLN A 211 18.56 -2.96 -8.92
CA GLN A 211 19.63 -2.70 -7.95
C GLN A 211 19.74 -3.73 -6.82
N TYR A 212 18.63 -4.31 -6.37
CA TYR A 212 18.63 -5.18 -5.20
C TYR A 212 18.20 -6.61 -5.53
N ASN A 213 19.11 -7.56 -5.30
CA ASN A 213 18.78 -8.98 -5.21
C ASN A 213 18.78 -9.39 -3.74
N TYR A 214 17.65 -9.86 -3.24
CA TYR A 214 17.53 -10.39 -1.88
C TYR A 214 16.62 -11.63 -1.87
N PRO A 215 16.82 -12.57 -0.93
CA PRO A 215 15.87 -13.64 -0.69
C PRO A 215 14.49 -13.04 -0.39
N SER A 216 13.47 -13.46 -1.13
CA SER A 216 12.10 -13.03 -0.89
C SER A 216 11.19 -14.23 -0.68
N TYR A 217 10.22 -14.08 0.22
CA TYR A 217 9.07 -14.97 0.21
C TYR A 217 8.19 -14.64 -0.98
N ILE A 218 7.55 -15.66 -1.54
CA ILE A 218 6.43 -15.53 -2.47
C ILE A 218 5.27 -16.29 -1.86
N LEU A 219 4.28 -15.54 -1.38
CA LEU A 219 3.12 -16.05 -0.65
C LEU A 219 1.89 -16.01 -1.54
N LEU A 220 1.05 -17.04 -1.46
CA LEU A 220 -0.17 -17.13 -2.25
C LEU A 220 -1.32 -16.40 -1.54
N GLY A 221 -1.69 -15.21 -2.01
CA GLY A 221 -2.94 -14.55 -1.61
C GLY A 221 -4.14 -15.12 -2.38
N GLU A 222 -5.32 -14.56 -2.14
CA GLU A 222 -6.56 -15.07 -2.76
C GLU A 222 -6.61 -14.93 -4.28
N LYS A 223 -6.21 -13.76 -4.80
CA LYS A 223 -6.26 -13.46 -6.24
C LYS A 223 -4.88 -13.38 -6.89
N ARG A 224 -3.83 -13.17 -6.09
CA ARG A 224 -2.48 -12.90 -6.56
C ARG A 224 -1.43 -13.31 -5.54
N ARG A 225 -0.17 -13.29 -5.95
CA ARG A 225 0.96 -13.57 -5.05
C ARG A 225 1.42 -12.30 -4.35
N TRP A 226 2.10 -12.47 -3.23
CA TRP A 226 2.69 -11.39 -2.44
C TRP A 226 4.16 -11.70 -2.21
N ARG A 227 5.02 -10.75 -2.54
CA ARG A 227 6.47 -10.86 -2.37
C ARG A 227 6.92 -10.03 -1.17
N SER A 228 7.83 -10.56 -0.37
CA SER A 228 8.45 -9.73 0.68
C SER A 228 9.36 -8.67 0.05
N MET A 229 9.43 -7.48 0.66
CA MET A 229 10.19 -6.34 0.12
C MET A 229 10.85 -5.50 1.21
N SER A 230 11.82 -4.68 0.81
CA SER A 230 12.59 -3.80 1.71
C SER A 230 12.71 -2.36 1.21
N ASN A 231 11.89 -1.96 0.24
CA ASN A 231 11.84 -0.60 -0.27
C ASN A 231 10.40 -0.24 -0.62
N ALA A 232 9.96 0.96 -0.22
CA ALA A 232 8.65 1.47 -0.56
C ALA A 232 8.64 3.00 -0.60
N THR A 233 7.76 3.54 -1.43
CA THR A 233 7.48 4.99 -1.40
C THR A 233 6.66 5.37 -0.18
N HIS A 234 6.31 6.65 -0.05
CA HIS A 234 5.40 7.15 1.00
C HIS A 234 3.93 6.73 0.82
N THR A 235 3.62 5.84 -0.14
CA THR A 235 2.32 5.20 -0.32
C THR A 235 2.34 3.75 0.18
N PHE A 236 1.69 3.47 1.31
CA PHE A 236 1.69 2.14 1.92
C PHE A 236 0.49 1.93 2.86
N PHE A 237 0.23 0.65 3.14
CA PHE A 237 -0.77 0.18 4.08
C PHE A 237 -0.08 -0.36 5.35
N ILE A 238 -0.52 0.07 6.53
CA ILE A 238 0.12 -0.23 7.81
C ILE A 238 -0.90 -0.13 8.96
N HIS A 239 -0.57 -0.61 10.16
CA HIS A 239 -1.35 -0.36 11.37
C HIS A 239 -0.77 0.81 12.17
N SER A 240 -1.62 1.62 12.81
CA SER A 240 -1.18 2.81 13.55
C SER A 240 -0.24 2.54 14.72
N ARG A 241 -0.31 1.35 15.34
CA ARG A 241 0.67 0.94 16.37
C ARG A 241 2.10 0.96 15.83
N ALA A 242 2.34 0.46 14.62
CA ALA A 242 3.67 0.50 14.00
C ALA A 242 4.08 1.94 13.64
N VAL A 243 3.13 2.79 13.21
CA VAL A 243 3.40 4.22 12.98
C VAL A 243 3.82 4.92 14.27
N LYS A 244 3.16 4.61 15.39
CA LYS A 244 3.47 5.17 16.71
C LYS A 244 4.81 4.67 17.24
N GLU A 245 5.09 3.38 17.10
CA GLU A 245 6.31 2.74 17.57
C GLU A 245 7.54 3.28 16.83
N TYR A 246 7.47 3.43 15.52
CA TYR A 246 8.58 3.86 14.67
C TYR A 246 8.44 5.31 14.20
N TRP A 247 7.82 6.18 15.00
CA TRP A 247 7.46 7.55 14.63
C TRP A 247 8.65 8.37 14.12
N GLU A 248 9.86 8.14 14.64
CA GLU A 248 11.08 8.81 14.23
C GLU A 248 11.35 8.74 12.72
N TYR A 249 10.97 7.64 12.05
CA TYR A 249 11.17 7.46 10.61
C TYR A 249 10.13 8.21 9.77
N PHE A 250 8.98 8.55 10.36
CA PHE A 250 7.96 9.38 9.72
C PHE A 250 8.25 10.87 9.93
N GLU A 251 8.87 11.26 11.05
CA GLU A 251 9.11 12.67 11.35
C GLU A 251 9.97 13.38 10.29
N ASN A 252 10.98 12.68 9.76
CA ASN A 252 11.88 13.21 8.73
C ASN A 252 11.21 13.43 7.36
N THR A 253 9.99 12.92 7.17
CA THR A 253 9.23 13.16 5.93
C THR A 253 8.91 14.65 5.73
N LYS A 254 8.94 15.47 6.80
CA LYS A 254 8.85 16.94 6.72
C LYS A 254 9.92 17.59 5.82
N PHE A 255 11.03 16.90 5.58
CA PHE A 255 12.11 17.37 4.72
C PHE A 255 11.97 16.93 3.25
N VAL A 256 10.96 16.14 2.90
CA VAL A 256 10.68 15.76 1.51
C VAL A 256 10.39 17.03 0.69
N GLY A 257 11.03 17.13 -0.47
CA GLY A 257 10.92 18.29 -1.35
C GLY A 257 11.77 19.50 -0.95
N ILE A 258 12.48 19.47 0.19
CA ILE A 258 13.39 20.52 0.62
C ILE A 258 14.80 20.22 0.11
N LYS A 259 15.29 21.01 -0.85
CA LYS A 259 16.53 20.74 -1.59
C LYS A 259 17.75 20.63 -0.66
N GLU A 260 17.86 21.52 0.31
CA GLU A 260 18.98 21.61 1.27
C GLU A 260 18.98 20.43 2.26
N LYS A 261 17.81 19.83 2.50
CA LYS A 261 17.60 18.74 3.48
C LYS A 261 17.20 17.42 2.82
N ARG A 262 17.42 17.27 1.51
CA ARG A 262 17.05 16.07 0.75
C ARG A 262 17.63 14.78 1.34
N HIS A 263 18.84 14.86 1.90
CA HIS A 263 19.52 13.74 2.56
C HIS A 263 18.82 13.28 3.86
N LEU A 264 17.87 14.04 4.40
CA LEU A 264 17.04 13.66 5.55
C LEU A 264 15.67 13.14 5.10
N GLY A 265 15.11 13.71 4.03
CA GLY A 265 13.76 13.39 3.56
C GLY A 265 13.66 12.22 2.58
N SER A 266 14.77 11.61 2.13
CA SER A 266 14.71 10.48 1.20
C SER A 266 14.05 9.24 1.82
N GLU A 267 13.43 8.38 1.01
CA GLU A 267 12.83 7.10 1.44
C GLU A 267 13.83 6.23 2.22
N LYS A 268 15.09 6.17 1.75
CA LYS A 268 16.24 5.51 2.44
C LYS A 268 16.49 5.96 3.88
N LYS A 269 15.96 7.13 4.26
CA LYS A 269 16.12 7.76 5.59
C LYS A 269 14.79 7.91 6.33
N THR A 270 13.71 7.40 5.73
CA THR A 270 12.35 7.45 6.25
C THR A 270 11.73 6.05 6.15
N THR A 271 10.81 5.80 5.21
CA THR A 271 10.05 4.55 5.07
C THR A 271 10.93 3.31 5.00
N ASP A 272 12.07 3.34 4.31
CA ASP A 272 12.91 2.16 4.14
C ASP A 272 13.50 1.65 5.45
N LEU A 273 13.66 2.53 6.45
CA LEU A 273 14.16 2.15 7.78
C LEU A 273 13.16 1.26 8.53
N LEU A 274 11.87 1.31 8.18
CA LEU A 274 10.85 0.43 8.76
C LEU A 274 11.14 -1.04 8.43
N PHE A 275 11.73 -1.35 7.29
CA PHE A 275 12.03 -2.72 6.86
C PHE A 275 13.19 -3.37 7.61
N ARG A 276 13.78 -2.67 8.59
CA ARG A 276 14.70 -3.26 9.58
C ARG A 276 13.95 -3.84 10.79
N HIS A 277 12.69 -3.46 10.96
CA HIS A 277 11.91 -3.73 12.16
C HIS A 277 10.61 -4.50 11.87
N ILE A 278 9.95 -4.20 10.75
CA ILE A 278 8.70 -4.86 10.33
C ILE A 278 8.81 -5.47 8.93
N PRO A 279 8.13 -6.60 8.68
CA PRO A 279 8.10 -7.21 7.35
C PRO A 279 7.36 -6.32 6.34
N GLY A 280 7.99 -6.16 5.18
CA GLY A 280 7.40 -5.49 4.01
C GLY A 280 6.86 -6.50 3.01
N PHE A 281 5.72 -6.20 2.38
CA PHE A 281 5.18 -7.00 1.29
C PHE A 281 4.61 -6.15 0.15
N SER A 282 4.68 -6.67 -1.08
CA SER A 282 4.05 -6.08 -2.25
C SER A 282 3.37 -7.16 -3.10
N PRO A 283 2.27 -6.83 -3.80
CA PRO A 283 1.55 -7.80 -4.61
C PRO A 283 2.15 -7.98 -6.00
N ILE A 284 2.04 -9.20 -6.53
CA ILE A 284 2.45 -9.61 -7.88
C ILE A 284 1.27 -10.28 -8.59
N PRO A 285 0.64 -9.62 -9.59
CA PRO A 285 0.91 -8.24 -10.05
C PRO A 285 0.41 -7.18 -9.05
N ALA A 286 0.84 -5.93 -9.24
CA ALA A 286 0.48 -4.79 -8.39
C ALA A 286 -1.05 -4.63 -8.20
N VAL A 287 -1.49 -4.15 -7.03
CA VAL A 287 -2.90 -3.79 -6.77
C VAL A 287 -3.17 -2.32 -7.07
N ALA A 288 -2.17 -1.46 -6.96
CA ALA A 288 -2.22 -0.09 -7.44
C ALA A 288 -0.82 0.32 -7.87
N ILE A 289 -0.75 1.14 -8.91
CA ILE A 289 0.52 1.54 -9.50
C ILE A 289 0.81 3.02 -9.29
N HIS A 290 2.07 3.38 -9.09
CA HIS A 290 2.49 4.78 -9.11
C HIS A 290 2.46 5.25 -10.57
N PHE A 291 1.40 5.96 -10.93
CA PHE A 291 1.05 6.23 -12.32
C PHE A 291 1.65 7.53 -12.84
N GLN A 292 2.89 7.84 -12.43
CA GLN A 292 3.55 9.10 -12.72
C GLN A 292 4.40 9.07 -14.00
N THR A 293 5.33 8.11 -14.10
CA THR A 293 6.23 7.96 -15.26
C THR A 293 6.35 6.50 -15.68
N LYS A 294 6.99 6.23 -16.84
CA LYS A 294 7.14 4.86 -17.36
C LYS A 294 8.05 4.00 -16.49
N GLU A 295 9.04 4.61 -15.86
CA GLU A 295 10.04 3.96 -15.01
C GLU A 295 9.42 3.43 -13.70
N CYS A 296 8.35 4.07 -13.23
CA CYS A 296 7.61 3.65 -12.04
C CYS A 296 6.63 2.49 -12.29
N LEU A 297 6.39 2.11 -13.55
CA LEU A 297 5.41 1.08 -13.90
C LEU A 297 5.96 -0.32 -13.66
N PRO A 298 5.22 -1.20 -12.95
CA PRO A 298 5.63 -2.58 -12.80
C PRO A 298 5.50 -3.35 -14.13
N PRO A 299 6.41 -4.31 -14.41
CA PRO A 299 6.53 -4.95 -15.72
C PRO A 299 5.34 -5.81 -16.14
N PHE A 300 4.52 -6.29 -15.19
CA PHE A 300 3.44 -7.25 -15.44
C PHE A 300 2.05 -6.70 -15.10
N PHE A 301 1.83 -5.39 -15.28
CA PHE A 301 0.55 -4.76 -14.96
C PHE A 301 -0.06 -4.07 -16.19
N ASP A 302 -1.26 -4.50 -16.58
CA ASP A 302 -2.01 -3.92 -17.70
C ASP A 302 -2.74 -2.64 -17.29
N TRP A 303 -1.95 -1.59 -17.05
CA TRP A 303 -2.48 -0.28 -16.69
C TRP A 303 -3.34 0.34 -17.79
N LYS A 304 -3.12 -0.03 -19.07
CA LYS A 304 -3.88 0.54 -20.20
C LYS A 304 -5.33 0.13 -20.13
N ASN A 305 -5.58 -1.17 -19.96
CA ASN A 305 -6.94 -1.68 -19.83
C ASN A 305 -7.63 -1.13 -18.57
N LEU A 306 -6.93 -1.11 -17.44
CA LEU A 306 -7.46 -0.54 -16.20
C LEU A 306 -7.84 0.95 -16.40
N TRP A 307 -6.92 1.75 -16.95
CA TRP A 307 -7.15 3.17 -17.23
C TRP A 307 -8.41 3.41 -18.08
N GLN A 308 -8.54 2.69 -19.21
CA GLN A 308 -9.71 2.86 -20.09
C GLN A 308 -11.02 2.53 -19.38
N LYS A 309 -11.03 1.47 -18.58
CA LYS A 309 -12.19 1.07 -17.79
C LYS A 309 -12.58 2.13 -16.75
N ILE A 310 -11.61 2.65 -16.00
CA ILE A 310 -11.87 3.68 -14.97
C ILE A 310 -12.35 4.97 -15.62
N LYS A 311 -11.70 5.41 -16.70
CA LYS A 311 -12.09 6.61 -17.44
C LYS A 311 -13.52 6.50 -17.99
N HIS A 312 -13.87 5.35 -18.57
CA HIS A 312 -15.24 5.11 -19.05
C HIS A 312 -16.27 5.19 -17.91
N LEU A 313 -15.99 4.57 -16.76
CA LEU A 313 -16.87 4.61 -15.59
C LEU A 313 -17.02 6.01 -15.00
N LYS A 314 -15.95 6.82 -15.05
CA LYS A 314 -15.98 8.21 -14.58
C LYS A 314 -16.89 9.07 -15.46
N ASN A 315 -16.74 8.96 -16.79
CA ASN A 315 -17.46 9.79 -17.76
C ASN A 315 -18.95 9.42 -17.86
N THR A 316 -19.31 8.14 -17.76
CA THR A 316 -20.71 7.69 -17.86
C THR A 316 -21.60 8.07 -16.67
N ARG A 317 -21.05 8.78 -15.69
CA ARG A 317 -21.76 9.23 -14.49
C ARG A 317 -21.75 10.75 -14.33
N GLU A 318 -21.19 11.47 -15.30
CA GLU A 318 -21.31 12.93 -15.41
C GLU A 318 -22.56 13.35 -16.22
N ASP A 319 -23.26 12.38 -16.84
CA ASP A 319 -24.58 12.50 -17.49
C ASP A 319 -25.73 11.99 -16.59
#